data_AF-A0A537PJJ3-F1
#
_entry.id   AF-A0A537PJJ3-F1
#
_cell.length_a   1.000
_cell.length_b   1.000
_cell.length_c   1.000
_cell.angle_alpha   90.00
_cell.angle_beta   90.00
_cell.angle_gamma   90.00
#
_symmetry.space_group_name_H-M   'P 1'
#
loop_
_entity.id
_entity.type
_entity.pdbx_description
1 polymer ?
#
loop_
_entity_poly.entity_id
_entity_poly.type
_entity_poly.pdbx_seq_one_letter_code
_entity_poly.pdbx_strand_id
1 'polypeptide(L)'
;MKPINLRIAEELGVREQQVAAAISLLDGGATVPFVARYRKEATGTLDDVQLRTLEERLRYLRELDERRAAILDRINQQGKLDAALKQAIEAADSKPRLEDLYLPYRPKR
;
A
#
# COMPACT_ATOMS: atom_id res chain seq x y z
N MET A 1 10.82 2.74 5.00
CA MET A 1 9.67 1.85 4.78
C MET A 1 9.89 1.08 3.48
N LYS A 2 9.54 -0.21 3.42
CA LYS A 2 9.64 -0.96 2.15
C LYS A 2 8.63 -0.40 1.14
N PRO A 3 8.98 -0.27 -0.14
CA PRO A 3 8.04 0.17 -1.16
C PRO A 3 6.92 -0.88 -1.36
N ILE A 4 5.74 -0.45 -1.81
CA ILE A 4 4.52 -1.29 -1.90
C ILE A 4 4.77 -2.55 -2.73
N ASN A 5 5.44 -2.41 -3.88
CA ASN A 5 5.80 -3.50 -4.76
C ASN A 5 6.64 -4.59 -4.06
N LEU A 6 7.64 -4.20 -3.27
CA LEU A 6 8.47 -5.15 -2.52
C LEU A 6 7.66 -5.88 -1.44
N ARG A 7 6.75 -5.19 -0.74
CA ARG A 7 5.88 -5.80 0.27
C ARG A 7 4.97 -6.87 -0.35
N ILE A 8 4.33 -6.55 -1.47
CA ILE A 8 3.46 -7.48 -2.18
C ILE A 8 4.28 -8.66 -2.74
N ALA A 9 5.48 -8.41 -3.25
CA ALA A 9 6.36 -9.45 -3.75
C ALA A 9 6.72 -10.48 -2.65
N GLU A 10 7.05 -10.00 -1.45
CA GLU A 10 7.29 -10.84 -0.27
C GLU A 10 6.03 -11.61 0.16
N GLU A 11 4.87 -10.97 0.19
CA GLU A 11 3.58 -11.59 0.54
C GLU A 11 3.16 -12.71 -0.44
N LEU A 12 3.45 -12.53 -1.74
CA LEU A 12 3.09 -13.48 -2.81
C LEU A 12 4.18 -14.51 -3.12
N GLY A 13 5.40 -14.34 -2.60
CA GLY A 13 6.55 -15.19 -2.93
C GLY A 13 6.99 -15.07 -4.39
N VAL A 14 6.89 -13.87 -4.98
CA VAL A 14 7.23 -13.58 -6.39
C VAL A 14 8.29 -12.49 -6.49
N ARG A 15 8.81 -12.23 -7.69
CA ARG A 15 9.81 -11.17 -7.89
C ARG A 15 9.16 -9.79 -7.90
N GLU A 16 9.85 -8.79 -7.35
CA GLU A 16 9.42 -7.39 -7.35
C GLU A 16 9.10 -6.87 -8.76
N GLN A 17 9.87 -7.28 -9.79
CA GLN A 17 9.60 -6.85 -11.17
C GLN A 17 8.25 -7.37 -11.70
N GLN A 18 7.82 -8.56 -11.27
CA GLN A 18 6.53 -9.13 -11.67
C GLN A 18 5.38 -8.30 -11.10
N VAL A 19 5.51 -7.90 -9.83
CA VAL A 19 4.57 -7.02 -9.15
C VAL A 19 4.54 -5.64 -9.81
N ALA A 20 5.69 -5.05 -10.10
CA ALA A 20 5.78 -3.75 -10.76
C ALA A 20 5.10 -3.77 -12.15
N ALA A 21 5.33 -4.81 -12.94
CA ALA A 21 4.68 -4.96 -14.25
C ALA A 21 3.15 -5.13 -14.13
N ALA A 22 2.68 -5.95 -13.18
CA ALA A 22 1.25 -6.11 -12.92
C ALA A 22 0.60 -4.79 -12.46
N ILE A 23 1.22 -4.07 -11.53
CA ILE A 23 0.75 -2.75 -11.07
C ILE A 23 0.64 -1.79 -12.26
N SER A 24 1.66 -1.70 -13.11
CA SER A 24 1.64 -0.80 -14.28
C SER A 24 0.49 -1.12 -15.23
N LEU A 25 0.13 -2.40 -15.41
CA LEU A 25 -1.01 -2.80 -16.24
C LEU A 25 -2.34 -2.42 -15.59
N LEU A 26 -2.50 -2.70 -14.29
CA LEU A 26 -3.73 -2.39 -13.55
C LEU A 26 -3.96 -0.87 -13.46
N ASP A 27 -2.91 -0.08 -13.20
CA ASP A 27 -2.98 1.39 -13.21
C ASP A 27 -3.30 1.94 -14.60
N GLY A 28 -2.90 1.22 -15.67
CA GLY A 28 -3.28 1.49 -17.05
C GLY A 28 -4.72 1.08 -17.41
N GLY A 29 -5.51 0.63 -16.43
CA GLY A 29 -6.91 0.24 -16.61
C GLY A 29 -7.12 -1.19 -17.08
N ALA A 30 -6.07 -2.02 -17.13
CA ALA A 30 -6.23 -3.44 -17.42
C ALA A 30 -6.96 -4.15 -16.25
N THR A 31 -7.81 -5.12 -16.56
CA THR A 31 -8.47 -5.94 -15.54
C THR A 31 -7.64 -7.19 -15.23
N VAL A 32 -7.81 -7.76 -14.02
CA VAL A 32 -7.14 -9.02 -13.66
C VAL A 32 -7.36 -10.14 -14.68
N PRO A 33 -8.61 -10.44 -15.15
CA PRO A 33 -8.82 -11.48 -16.17
C PRO A 33 -8.09 -11.17 -17.49
N PHE A 34 -7.99 -9.89 -17.87
CA PHE A 34 -7.25 -9.49 -19.07
C PHE A 34 -5.75 -9.73 -18.91
N VAL A 35 -5.17 -9.33 -17.77
CA VAL A 35 -3.74 -9.51 -17.48
C VAL A 35 -3.40 -11.01 -17.42
N ALA A 36 -4.20 -11.79 -16.69
CA ALA A 36 -4.03 -13.23 -16.52
C ALA A 36 -4.08 -13.98 -17.85
N ARG A 37 -4.89 -13.52 -18.82
CA ARG A 37 -5.07 -14.19 -20.12
C ARG A 37 -4.11 -13.70 -21.19
N TYR A 38 -3.87 -12.39 -21.27
CA TYR A 38 -3.22 -11.75 -22.42
C TYR A 38 -1.89 -11.06 -22.11
N ARG A 39 -1.48 -10.97 -20.84
CA ARG A 39 -0.22 -10.30 -20.42
C ARG A 39 0.67 -11.19 -19.55
N LYS A 40 0.56 -12.51 -19.70
CA LYS A 40 1.33 -13.50 -18.93
C LYS A 40 2.84 -13.25 -18.99
N GLU A 41 3.38 -13.01 -20.18
CA GLU A 41 4.83 -12.79 -20.32
C GLU A 41 5.29 -11.51 -19.62
N ALA A 42 4.49 -10.45 -19.71
CA ALA A 42 4.80 -9.17 -19.07
C ALA A 42 4.87 -9.26 -17.54
N THR A 43 4.06 -10.12 -16.93
CA THR A 43 4.05 -10.32 -15.47
C THR A 43 4.92 -11.49 -14.99
N GLY A 44 5.67 -12.17 -15.89
CA GLY A 44 6.39 -13.38 -15.52
C GLY A 44 5.46 -14.52 -15.09
N THR A 45 4.33 -14.65 -15.77
CA THR A 45 3.30 -15.69 -15.64
C THR A 45 2.60 -15.72 -14.28
N LEU A 46 2.29 -14.55 -13.69
CA LEU A 46 1.38 -14.50 -12.53
C LEU A 46 0.00 -15.06 -12.92
N ASP A 47 -0.54 -15.94 -12.08
CA ASP A 47 -1.87 -16.52 -12.29
C ASP A 47 -3.02 -15.62 -11.79
N ASP A 48 -4.27 -16.01 -12.06
CA ASP A 48 -5.45 -15.23 -11.69
C ASP A 48 -5.56 -15.03 -10.16
N VAL A 49 -5.18 -16.03 -9.37
CA VAL A 49 -5.22 -15.96 -7.90
C VAL A 49 -4.20 -14.96 -7.41
N GLN A 50 -2.96 -15.06 -7.88
CA GLN A 50 -1.88 -14.12 -7.55
C GLN A 50 -2.23 -12.69 -7.96
N LEU A 51 -2.82 -12.48 -9.14
CA LEU A 51 -3.21 -11.16 -9.62
C LEU A 51 -4.37 -10.55 -8.82
N ARG A 52 -5.35 -11.34 -8.40
CA ARG A 52 -6.42 -10.87 -7.50
C ARG A 52 -5.88 -10.48 -6.14
N THR A 53 -5.04 -11.33 -5.55
CA THR A 53 -4.40 -11.01 -4.27
C THR A 53 -3.54 -9.75 -4.40
N LEU A 54 -2.76 -9.62 -5.47
CA LEU A 54 -1.98 -8.42 -5.76
C LEU A 54 -2.86 -7.17 -5.82
N GLU A 55 -3.97 -7.20 -6.55
CA GLU A 55 -4.90 -6.07 -6.68
C GLU A 55 -5.49 -5.65 -5.33
N GLU A 56 -5.94 -6.62 -4.52
CA GLU A 56 -6.48 -6.36 -3.19
C GLU A 56 -5.44 -5.76 -2.25
N ARG A 57 -4.22 -6.31 -2.25
CA ARG A 57 -3.11 -5.84 -1.44
C ARG A 57 -2.62 -4.46 -1.88
N LEU A 58 -2.51 -4.22 -3.18
CA LEU A 58 -2.16 -2.92 -3.74
C LEU A 58 -3.13 -1.84 -3.26
N ARG A 59 -4.44 -2.09 -3.36
CA ARG A 59 -5.47 -1.18 -2.87
C ARG A 59 -5.32 -0.91 -1.38
N TYR A 60 -5.23 -1.95 -0.55
CA TYR A 60 -5.09 -1.81 0.90
C TYR A 60 -3.85 -0.98 1.28
N LEU A 61 -2.70 -1.26 0.64
CA LEU A 61 -1.43 -0.61 0.95
C LEU A 61 -1.41 0.85 0.52
N ARG A 62 -2.02 1.20 -0.63
CA ARG A 62 -2.20 2.59 -1.06
C ARG A 62 -3.08 3.36 -0.08
N GLU A 63 -4.21 2.79 0.33
CA GLU A 63 -5.10 3.42 1.31
C GLU A 63 -4.42 3.58 2.69
N LEU A 64 -3.57 2.64 3.09
CA LEU A 64 -2.76 2.73 4.31
C LEU A 64 -1.77 3.90 4.23
N ASP A 65 -1.03 4.00 3.12
CA ASP A 65 -0.02 5.04 2.91
C ASP A 65 -0.66 6.43 2.78
N GLU A 66 -1.78 6.55 2.06
CA GLU A 66 -2.56 7.79 1.98
C GLU A 66 -3.05 8.22 3.37
N ARG A 67 -3.60 7.27 4.14
CA ARG A 67 -4.07 7.56 5.49
C ARG A 67 -2.93 8.00 6.41
N ARG A 68 -1.76 7.35 6.30
CA ARG A 68 -0.56 7.72 7.04
C ARG A 68 -0.13 9.16 6.74
N ALA A 69 -0.06 9.52 5.45
CA ALA A 69 0.31 10.88 5.03
C ALA A 69 -0.67 11.91 5.60
N ALA A 70 -1.98 11.67 5.47
CA ALA A 70 -3.00 12.56 6.00
C ALA A 70 -2.92 12.75 7.53
N ILE A 71 -2.57 11.70 8.28
CA ILE A 71 -2.35 11.78 9.73
C ILE A 71 -1.12 12.62 10.05
N LEU A 72 0.02 12.35 9.40
CA LEU A 72 1.26 13.12 9.58
C LEU A 72 1.02 14.61 9.32
N ASP A 73 0.38 14.93 8.20
CA ASP A 73 0.07 16.32 7.83
C ASP A 73 -0.81 17.01 8.88
N ARG A 74 -1.86 16.34 9.35
CA ARG A 74 -2.76 16.89 10.37
C ARG A 74 -2.07 17.14 11.70
N ILE A 75 -1.20 16.24 12.15
CA ILE A 75 -0.48 16.41 13.41
C ILE A 75 0.59 17.49 13.27
N ASN A 76 1.25 17.56 12.10
CA ASN A 76 2.23 18.60 11.78
C ASN A 76 1.59 19.99 11.75
N GLN A 77 0.40 20.13 11.16
CA GLN A 77 -0.37 21.39 11.16
C GLN A 77 -0.77 21.86 12.57
N GLN A 78 -0.86 20.95 13.54
CA GLN A 78 -1.08 21.30 14.95
C GLN A 78 0.21 21.68 15.69
N GLY A 79 1.38 21.56 15.05
CA GLY A 79 2.69 21.76 15.68
C GLY A 79 3.04 20.68 16.71
N LYS A 80 2.40 19.50 16.63
CA LYS A 80 2.53 18.41 17.63
C LYS A 80 3.31 17.20 17.12
N LEU A 81 3.85 17.27 15.91
CA LEU A 81 4.58 16.15 15.32
C LEU A 81 6.04 16.17 15.79
N ASP A 82 6.35 15.35 16.80
CA ASP A 82 7.73 15.10 17.20
C ASP A 82 8.34 13.91 16.43
N ALA A 83 9.65 13.71 16.58
CA ALA A 83 10.39 12.67 15.88
C ALA A 83 9.96 11.25 16.27
N ALA A 84 9.62 11.01 17.54
CA ALA A 84 9.23 9.69 18.03
C ALA A 84 7.85 9.30 17.49
N LEU A 85 6.90 10.24 17.49
CA LEU A 85 5.57 10.07 16.94
C LEU A 85 5.60 9.89 15.43
N LYS A 86 6.40 10.69 14.72
CA LYS A 86 6.61 10.52 13.28
C LYS A 86 7.08 9.09 12.97
N GLN A 87 8.10 8.62 13.70
CA GLN A 87 8.64 7.28 13.51
C GLN A 87 7.61 6.19 13.84
N ALA A 88 6.80 6.38 14.89
CA ALA A 88 5.73 5.44 15.24
C ALA A 88 4.65 5.36 14.14
N ILE A 89 4.28 6.49 13.55
CA ILE A 89 3.30 6.57 12.45
C ILE A 89 3.87 5.95 11.17
N GLU A 90 5.14 6.20 10.86
CA GLU A 90 5.85 5.59 9.72
C GLU A 90 5.99 4.07 9.86
N ALA A 91 6.17 3.58 11.09
CA ALA A 91 6.27 2.16 11.40
C ALA A 91 4.92 1.43 11.51
N ALA A 92 3.80 2.15 11.58
CA ALA A 92 2.48 1.54 11.68
C ALA A 92 2.16 0.69 10.44
N ASP A 93 1.84 -0.57 10.66
CA ASP A 93 1.65 -1.61 9.64
C ASP A 93 0.18 -1.81 9.23
N SER A 94 -0.75 -1.19 9.96
CA SER A 94 -2.18 -1.38 9.82
C SER A 94 -2.97 -0.10 10.06
N LYS A 95 -4.15 -0.01 9.44
CA LYS A 95 -5.04 1.15 9.61
C LYS A 95 -5.49 1.37 11.07
N PRO A 96 -5.88 0.33 11.85
CA PRO A 96 -6.21 0.51 13.26
C PRO A 96 -5.05 1.11 14.06
N ARG A 97 -3.81 0.63 13.83
CA ARG A 97 -2.64 1.17 14.50
C ARG A 97 -2.40 2.65 14.18
N LEU A 98 -2.63 3.06 12.94
CA LEU A 98 -2.59 4.48 12.56
C LEU A 98 -3.66 5.29 13.30
N GLU A 99 -4.89 4.79 13.39
CA GLU A 99 -5.98 5.48 14.10
C GLU A 99 -5.69 5.63 15.59
N ASP A 100 -5.15 4.59 16.24
CA ASP A 100 -4.78 4.63 17.66
C ASP A 100 -3.72 5.71 17.94
N LEU A 101 -2.71 5.82 17.07
CA LEU A 101 -1.67 6.85 17.15
C LEU A 101 -2.25 8.25 16.89
N TYR A 102 -3.23 8.37 16.00
CA TYR A 102 -3.86 9.64 15.66
C TYR A 102 -4.91 10.10 16.68
N LEU A 103 -5.49 9.17 17.46
CA LEU A 103 -6.61 9.43 18.36
C LEU A 103 -6.43 10.66 19.28
N PRO A 104 -5.26 10.90 19.92
CA PRO A 104 -5.06 12.06 20.79
C PRO A 104 -5.05 13.42 20.05
N TYR A 105 -4.84 13.40 18.73
CA TYR A 105 -4.69 14.57 17.87
C TYR A 105 -5.94 14.85 17.03
N ARG A 106 -6.96 13.99 17.12
CA ARG A 106 -8.20 14.17 16.40
C ARG A 106 -8.91 15.43 16.94
N PRO A 107 -9.37 16.36 16.07
CA PRO A 107 -10.06 17.55 16.52
C PRO A 107 -11.30 17.15 17.33
N LYS A 108 -11.43 17.70 18.53
CA LYS A 108 -12.66 17.60 19.30
C LYS A 108 -13.71 18.46 18.61
N ARG A 109 -14.92 17.92 18.42
CA ARG A 109 -16.09 18.71 18.04
C ARG A 109 -16.50 19.60 19.21
#